data_AF-A0A6A1WJE4-F1
#
_entry.id   AF-A0A6A1WJE4-F1
#
_cell.length_a   1.000
_cell.length_b   1.000
_cell.length_c   1.000
_cell.angle_alpha   90.00
_cell.angle_beta   90.00
_cell.angle_gamma   90.00
#
_symmetry.space_group_name_H-M   'P 1'
#
loop_
_entity.id
_entity.type
_entity.pdbx_description
1 polymer ?
#
loop_
_entity_poly.entity_id
_entity_poly.type
_entity_poly.pdbx_seq_one_letter_code
_entity_poly.pdbx_strand_id
1 'polypeptide(L)'
;MGHLIPLLELAKVLADLHHNFHVTCIIPTIGSPSKAMTAVLEALPTSIDHVFLPPVNSEDLHTLHPGLQISRAITLSLPSLRDVFKSLVATNRLAAFVVDLFASEALEVAKEFRVSPYVFGNKCYGFVFALAYAKAGRDSARRI
;
A
#
# COMPACT_ATOMS: atom_id res chain seq x y z
N MET A 1 8.62 9.69 6.91
CA MET A 1 9.41 8.58 6.33
C MET A 1 9.57 7.36 7.23
N GLY A 2 9.39 7.45 8.56
CA GLY A 2 9.68 6.33 9.50
C GLY A 2 8.86 5.05 9.35
N HIS A 3 7.85 5.01 8.49
CA HIS A 3 6.93 3.87 8.28
C HIS A 3 6.93 3.37 6.86
N LEU A 4 7.04 4.32 5.94
CA LEU A 4 7.27 4.04 4.54
C LEU A 4 8.55 3.22 4.36
N ILE A 5 9.68 3.62 4.95
CA ILE A 5 10.95 2.90 4.74
C ILE A 5 10.85 1.42 5.16
N PRO A 6 10.42 1.08 6.40
CA PRO A 6 10.29 -0.33 6.80
C PRO A 6 9.36 -1.17 5.91
N LEU A 7 8.26 -0.59 5.42
CA LEU A 7 7.35 -1.28 4.50
C LEU A 7 7.93 -1.42 3.09
N LEU A 8 8.69 -0.43 2.62
CA LEU A 8 9.43 -0.55 1.37
C LEU A 8 10.53 -1.61 1.46
N GLU A 9 11.22 -1.73 2.60
CA GLU A 9 12.17 -2.82 2.83
C GLU A 9 11.47 -4.18 2.84
N LEU A 10 10.29 -4.29 3.47
CA LEU A 10 9.48 -5.51 3.37
C LEU A 10 9.07 -5.80 1.92
N ALA A 11 8.66 -4.79 1.16
CA ALA A 11 8.30 -4.93 -0.25
C ALA A 11 9.47 -5.43 -1.09
N LYS A 12 10.69 -4.91 -0.88
CA LYS A 12 11.93 -5.38 -1.52
C LYS A 12 12.19 -6.84 -1.18
N VAL A 13 12.17 -7.20 0.11
CA VAL A 13 12.36 -8.59 0.54
C VAL A 13 11.35 -9.52 -0.13
N LEU A 14 10.07 -9.14 -0.20
CA LEU A 14 9.04 -9.95 -0.85
C LEU A 14 9.24 -10.10 -2.36
N ALA A 15 9.66 -9.03 -3.03
CA ALA A 15 9.96 -9.05 -4.46
C ALA A 15 11.21 -9.87 -4.76
N ASP A 16 12.23 -9.81 -3.90
CA ASP A 16 13.49 -10.53 -4.04
C ASP A 16 13.33 -12.04 -3.77
N LEU A 17 12.52 -12.42 -2.79
CA LEU A 17 12.28 -13.83 -2.45
C LEU A 17 11.56 -14.60 -3.56
N HIS A 18 10.81 -13.89 -4.41
CA HIS A 18 9.99 -14.51 -5.45
C HIS A 18 10.00 -13.67 -6.72
N HIS A 19 10.76 -14.09 -7.73
CA HIS A 19 10.85 -13.41 -9.04
C HIS A 19 9.51 -13.16 -9.76
N ASN A 20 8.45 -13.86 -9.37
CA ASN A 20 7.10 -13.71 -9.93
C ASN A 20 6.18 -12.83 -9.05
N PHE A 21 6.73 -12.16 -8.03
CA PHE A 21 5.96 -11.30 -7.14
C PHE A 21 6.09 -9.86 -7.61
N HIS A 22 4.94 -9.27 -7.89
CA HIS A 22 4.83 -7.85 -8.12
C HIS A 22 4.22 -7.19 -6.89
N VAL A 23 4.80 -6.08 -6.47
CA VAL A 23 4.35 -5.29 -5.32
C VAL A 23 3.84 -3.96 -5.85
N THR A 24 2.64 -3.54 -5.44
CA THR A 24 2.17 -2.19 -5.70
C THR A 24 2.03 -1.45 -4.37
N CYS A 25 2.59 -0.25 -4.33
CA CYS A 25 2.58 0.68 -3.22
C CYS A 25 1.45 1.68 -3.30
N ILE A 26 0.37 1.54 -2.52
CA ILE A 26 -0.66 2.58 -2.44
C ILE A 26 -0.37 3.51 -1.26
N ILE A 27 -0.14 4.79 -1.54
CA ILE A 27 0.41 5.74 -0.58
C ILE A 27 -0.61 6.87 -0.33
N PRO A 28 -1.27 6.92 0.84
CA PRO A 28 -2.04 8.08 1.25
C PRO A 28 -1.12 9.25 1.57
N THR A 29 -1.54 10.47 1.21
CA THR A 29 -0.75 11.68 1.40
C THR A 29 -1.55 12.76 2.13
N ILE A 30 -0.90 13.46 3.06
CA ILE A 30 -1.42 14.69 3.67
C ILE A 30 -0.67 15.83 2.99
N GLY A 31 -1.38 16.64 2.21
CA GLY A 31 -0.72 17.58 1.30
C GLY A 31 0.12 16.88 0.22
N SER A 32 0.97 17.67 -0.43
CA SER A 32 1.80 17.18 -1.52
C SER A 32 2.93 16.26 -1.01
N PRO A 33 3.26 15.18 -1.76
CA PRO A 33 4.45 14.37 -1.50
C PRO A 33 5.72 15.21 -1.32
N SER A 34 6.50 14.92 -0.27
CA SER A 34 7.82 15.53 -0.11
C SER A 34 8.81 15.01 -1.16
N LYS A 35 9.76 15.86 -1.59
CA LYS A 35 10.81 15.49 -2.55
C LYS A 35 11.60 14.24 -2.10
N ALA A 36 11.88 14.12 -0.81
CA ALA A 36 12.58 12.96 -0.25
C ALA A 36 11.77 11.67 -0.39
N MET A 37 10.45 11.73 -0.20
CA MET A 37 9.57 10.58 -0.39
C MET A 37 9.53 10.16 -1.86
N THR A 38 9.35 11.11 -2.77
CA THR A 38 9.34 10.86 -4.21
C THR A 38 10.65 10.22 -4.66
N ALA A 39 11.81 10.76 -4.26
CA ALA A 39 13.11 10.21 -4.62
C ALA A 39 13.32 8.76 -4.14
N VAL A 40 12.82 8.42 -2.95
CA VAL A 40 12.88 7.05 -2.42
C VAL A 40 12.01 6.09 -3.24
N LEU A 41 10.83 6.53 -3.65
CA LEU A 41 9.88 5.72 -4.42
C LEU A 41 10.32 5.54 -5.88
N GLU A 42 10.94 6.56 -6.47
CA GLU A 42 11.54 6.50 -7.81
C GLU A 42 12.78 5.60 -7.86
N ALA A 43 13.46 5.41 -6.73
CA ALA A 43 14.62 4.51 -6.62
C ALA A 43 14.24 3.04 -6.37
N LEU A 44 12.95 2.69 -6.41
CA LEU A 44 12.49 1.32 -6.20
C LEU A 44 12.81 0.41 -7.40
N PRO A 45 13.02 -0.90 -7.17
CA PRO A 45 13.15 -1.88 -8.25
C PRO A 45 11.90 -1.92 -9.13
N THR A 46 12.05 -2.36 -10.39
CA THR A 46 10.94 -2.47 -11.36
C THR A 46 9.86 -3.47 -10.99
N SER A 47 10.11 -4.35 -10.01
CA SER A 47 9.13 -5.26 -9.42
C SER A 47 8.19 -4.60 -8.41
N ILE A 48 8.43 -3.32 -8.11
CA ILE A 48 7.71 -2.54 -7.11
C ILE A 48 7.17 -1.25 -7.75
N ASP A 49 5.87 -1.26 -8.05
CA ASP A 49 5.15 -0.06 -8.50
C ASP A 49 4.71 0.79 -7.31
N HIS A 50 4.41 2.06 -7.56
CA HIS A 50 3.76 2.91 -6.57
C HIS A 50 2.67 3.81 -7.17
N VAL A 51 1.69 4.15 -6.34
CA VAL A 51 0.59 5.04 -6.65
C VAL A 51 0.28 5.92 -5.45
N PHE A 52 0.24 7.23 -5.67
CA PHE A 52 -0.24 8.16 -4.67
C PHE A 52 -1.76 8.26 -4.73
N LEU A 53 -2.40 8.18 -3.57
CA LEU A 53 -3.80 8.56 -3.45
C LEU A 53 -3.93 10.08 -3.53
N PRO A 54 -5.11 10.59 -3.93
CA PRO A 54 -5.41 12.01 -3.86
C PRO A 54 -5.06 12.59 -2.48
N PRO A 55 -4.38 13.74 -2.42
CA PRO A 55 -3.92 14.31 -1.17
C PRO A 55 -5.09 14.74 -0.30
N VAL A 56 -5.03 14.40 0.97
CA VAL A 56 -5.98 14.88 1.97
C VAL A 56 -5.48 16.22 2.50
N ASN A 57 -6.25 17.27 2.24
CA ASN A 57 -6.00 18.63 2.75
C ASN A 57 -7.16 19.01 3.66
N SER A 58 -6.92 19.06 4.96
CA SER A 58 -7.94 19.45 5.93
C SER A 58 -7.25 20.24 7.03
N GLU A 59 -7.67 21.49 7.23
CA GLU A 59 -7.14 22.35 8.31
C GLU A 59 -7.27 21.66 9.67
N ASP A 60 -8.37 20.93 9.87
CA ASP A 60 -8.61 20.13 11.07
C ASP A 60 -7.52 19.07 11.35
N LEU A 61 -6.86 18.53 10.33
CA LEU A 61 -5.78 17.54 10.52
C LEU A 61 -4.56 18.18 11.19
N HIS A 62 -4.23 19.43 10.86
CA HIS A 62 -3.04 20.09 11.39
C HIS A 62 -3.10 20.32 12.90
N THR A 63 -4.30 20.25 13.50
CA THR A 63 -4.52 20.42 14.94
C THR A 63 -4.40 19.12 15.75
N LEU A 64 -4.41 17.95 15.10
CA LEU A 64 -4.40 16.65 15.77
C LEU A 64 -2.97 16.22 16.15
N HIS A 65 -2.84 15.33 17.13
CA HIS A 65 -1.57 14.63 17.37
C HIS A 65 -1.14 13.81 16.16
N PRO A 66 0.17 13.66 15.88
CA PRO A 66 0.67 13.02 14.66
C PRO A 66 -0.01 11.68 14.35
N GLY A 67 -0.09 10.75 15.31
CA GLY A 67 -0.75 9.44 15.14
C GLY A 67 -2.23 9.53 14.74
N LEU A 68 -2.96 10.53 15.23
CA LEU A 68 -4.35 10.78 14.87
C LEU A 68 -4.47 11.43 13.49
N GLN A 69 -3.51 12.29 13.10
CA GLN A 69 -3.44 12.81 11.73
C GLN A 69 -3.32 11.66 10.73
N ILE A 70 -2.48 10.67 11.05
CA ILE A 70 -2.27 9.46 10.25
C ILE A 70 -3.58 8.71 10.08
N SER A 71 -4.15 8.27 11.19
CA SER A 71 -5.41 7.50 11.23
C SER A 71 -6.49 8.21 10.43
N ARG A 72 -6.68 9.51 10.68
CA ARG A 72 -7.72 10.30 10.01
C ARG A 72 -7.47 10.48 8.52
N ALA A 73 -6.24 10.72 8.10
CA ALA A 73 -5.91 10.82 6.68
C ALA A 73 -6.20 9.51 5.93
N ILE A 74 -5.97 8.36 6.57
CA ILE A 74 -6.31 7.05 6.00
C ILE A 74 -7.81 6.88 5.87
N THR A 75 -8.57 7.18 6.94
CA THR A 75 -10.04 7.10 6.92
C THR A 75 -10.60 7.93 5.76
N LEU A 76 -10.08 9.16 5.59
CA LEU A 76 -10.49 10.06 4.51
C LEU A 76 -10.05 9.57 3.12
N SER A 77 -8.97 8.79 3.05
CA SER A 77 -8.46 8.20 1.81
C SER A 77 -9.14 6.88 1.43
N LEU A 78 -9.99 6.28 2.29
CA LEU A 78 -10.61 4.99 2.03
C LEU A 78 -11.43 4.92 0.72
N PRO A 79 -12.20 5.95 0.31
CA PRO A 79 -12.90 5.92 -0.97
C PRO A 79 -11.93 5.80 -2.16
N SER A 80 -10.90 6.65 -2.18
CA SER A 80 -9.86 6.62 -3.22
C SER A 80 -9.07 5.30 -3.21
N LEU A 81 -8.81 4.76 -2.02
CA LEU A 81 -8.20 3.45 -1.86
C LEU A 81 -9.07 2.36 -2.50
N ARG A 82 -10.38 2.36 -2.28
CA ARG A 82 -11.31 1.41 -2.91
C ARG A 82 -11.26 1.48 -4.43
N ASP A 83 -11.20 2.68 -5.00
CA ASP A 83 -11.15 2.87 -6.45
C ASP A 83 -9.86 2.29 -7.05
N VAL A 84 -8.71 2.58 -6.42
CA VAL A 84 -7.42 1.97 -6.81
C VAL A 84 -7.47 0.46 -6.64
N PHE A 85 -8.00 -0.03 -5.52
CA PHE A 85 -8.09 -1.46 -5.24
C PHE A 85 -8.96 -2.19 -6.27
N LYS A 86 -10.09 -1.60 -6.65
CA LYS A 86 -10.98 -2.11 -7.69
C LYS A 86 -10.26 -2.23 -9.03
N SER A 87 -9.47 -1.21 -9.41
CA SER A 87 -8.64 -1.25 -10.63
C SER A 87 -7.59 -2.36 -10.57
N LEU A 88 -6.91 -2.50 -9.42
CA LEU A 88 -5.89 -3.53 -9.22
C LEU A 88 -6.48 -4.94 -9.26
N VAL A 89 -7.61 -5.19 -8.62
CA VAL A 89 -8.29 -6.50 -8.66
C VAL A 89 -8.81 -6.84 -10.07
N ALA A 90 -9.20 -5.84 -10.86
CA ALA A 90 -9.66 -6.06 -12.23
C ALA A 90 -8.53 -6.44 -13.19
N THR A 91 -7.32 -5.92 -12.94
CA THR A 91 -6.15 -6.09 -13.82
C THR A 91 -5.18 -7.17 -13.33
N ASN A 92 -5.20 -7.47 -12.03
CA ASN A 92 -4.23 -8.31 -11.37
C ASN A 92 -4.91 -9.32 -10.41
N ARG A 93 -4.19 -10.38 -10.08
CA ARG A 93 -4.66 -11.41 -9.12
C ARG A 93 -4.12 -11.17 -7.73
N LEU A 94 -4.78 -10.31 -6.95
CA LEU A 94 -4.41 -9.95 -5.58
C LEU A 94 -4.52 -11.13 -4.61
N ALA A 95 -3.43 -11.47 -3.92
CA ALA A 95 -3.39 -12.53 -2.89
C ALA A 95 -3.42 -11.98 -1.47
N ALA A 96 -2.75 -10.86 -1.22
CA ALA A 96 -2.57 -10.31 0.10
C ALA A 96 -2.60 -8.79 0.06
N PHE A 97 -3.13 -8.21 1.14
CA PHE A 97 -3.16 -6.79 1.44
C PHE A 97 -2.51 -6.56 2.80
N VAL A 98 -1.31 -5.99 2.80
CA VAL A 98 -0.54 -5.73 4.01
C VAL A 98 -0.64 -4.25 4.36
N VAL A 99 -1.01 -3.94 5.59
CA VAL A 99 -1.08 -2.58 6.16
C VAL A 99 -0.26 -2.47 7.44
N ASP A 100 -0.01 -1.25 7.91
CA ASP A 100 0.49 -1.01 9.26
C ASP A 100 -0.64 -0.98 10.32
N LEU A 101 -0.27 -0.68 11.56
CA LEU A 101 -1.21 -0.59 12.69
C LEU A 101 -2.21 0.58 12.61
N PHE A 102 -1.90 1.65 11.87
CA PHE A 102 -2.77 2.82 11.71
C PHE A 102 -3.81 2.64 10.59
N ALA A 103 -3.57 1.74 9.63
CA ALA A 103 -4.50 1.40 8.54
C ALA A 103 -5.43 0.23 8.81
N SER A 104 -5.70 -0.12 10.06
CA SER A 104 -6.61 -1.23 10.36
C SER A 104 -7.98 -1.09 9.67
N GLU A 105 -8.50 0.14 9.52
CA GLU A 105 -9.74 0.41 8.77
C GLU A 105 -9.67 0.06 7.28
N ALA A 106 -8.47 0.12 6.66
CA ALA A 106 -8.27 -0.24 5.27
C ALA A 106 -8.41 -1.75 5.03
N LEU A 107 -8.32 -2.59 6.09
CA LEU A 107 -8.52 -4.03 5.97
C LEU A 107 -9.94 -4.39 5.53
N GLU A 108 -10.93 -3.55 5.84
CA GLU A 108 -12.30 -3.76 5.36
C GLU A 108 -12.36 -3.68 3.84
N VAL A 109 -11.58 -2.80 3.21
CA VAL A 109 -11.48 -2.75 1.74
C VAL A 109 -10.95 -4.08 1.21
N ALA A 110 -9.90 -4.66 1.79
CA ALA A 110 -9.41 -5.96 1.34
C ALA A 110 -10.46 -7.06 1.44
N LYS A 111 -11.26 -7.07 2.51
CA LYS A 111 -12.37 -8.02 2.70
C LYS A 111 -13.47 -7.84 1.64
N GLU A 112 -13.83 -6.60 1.29
CA GLU A 112 -14.81 -6.28 0.23
C GLU A 112 -14.44 -6.98 -1.10
N PHE A 113 -13.13 -7.04 -1.42
CA PHE A 113 -12.61 -7.65 -2.64
C PHE A 113 -12.07 -9.07 -2.48
N ARG A 114 -12.30 -9.72 -1.33
CA ARG A 114 -11.83 -11.09 -1.01
C ARG A 114 -10.31 -11.27 -1.11
N VAL A 115 -9.56 -10.23 -0.75
CA VAL A 115 -8.09 -10.27 -0.66
C VAL A 115 -7.69 -10.48 0.80
N SER A 116 -6.69 -11.33 1.05
CA SER A 116 -6.28 -11.68 2.41
C SER A 116 -5.66 -10.48 3.13
N PRO A 117 -6.26 -9.98 4.24
CA PRO A 117 -5.72 -8.84 4.98
C PRO A 117 -4.62 -9.26 5.96
N TYR A 118 -3.55 -8.48 6.06
CA TYR A 118 -2.44 -8.66 6.99
C TYR A 118 -2.02 -7.33 7.62
N VAL A 119 -1.59 -7.39 8.87
CA VAL A 119 -1.04 -6.24 9.58
C VAL A 119 0.45 -6.46 9.85
N PHE A 120 1.28 -5.53 9.42
CA PHE A 120 2.69 -5.48 9.72
C PHE A 120 2.94 -4.57 10.92
N GLY A 121 3.17 -5.20 12.07
CA GLY A 121 3.50 -4.50 13.31
C GLY A 121 4.97 -4.11 13.35
N ASN A 122 5.30 -2.89 12.93
CA ASN A 122 6.59 -2.29 13.25
C ASN A 122 6.52 -1.63 14.64
N LYS A 123 7.57 -1.76 15.46
CA LYS A 123 7.72 -1.08 16.76
C LYS A 123 7.81 0.45 16.65
N CYS A 124 7.89 1.01 15.42
CA CYS A 124 7.99 2.44 15.16
C CYS A 124 6.71 3.01 14.50
N TYR A 125 6.14 4.07 15.09
CA TYR A 125 4.76 4.60 14.94
C TYR A 125 4.45 5.50 13.73
N GLY A 126 3.73 5.02 12.71
CA GLY A 126 3.07 5.83 11.67
C GLY A 126 2.84 5.15 10.29
N PHE A 127 2.51 5.96 9.27
CA PHE A 127 1.75 5.76 8.01
C PHE A 127 1.90 4.55 7.05
N VAL A 128 0.78 4.38 6.33
CA VAL A 128 0.15 3.21 5.70
C VAL A 128 0.66 2.82 4.34
N PHE A 129 0.46 1.54 4.05
CA PHE A 129 0.57 0.97 2.73
C PHE A 129 -0.45 -0.15 2.51
N ALA A 130 -0.71 -0.46 1.26
CA ALA A 130 -1.53 -1.56 0.78
C ALA A 130 -0.71 -2.42 -0.18
N LEU A 131 -0.48 -3.69 0.14
CA LEU A 131 0.09 -4.62 -0.84
C LEU A 131 -1.01 -5.15 -1.78
N ALA A 132 -0.72 -5.28 -3.07
CA ALA A 132 -1.60 -5.89 -4.05
C ALA A 132 -0.74 -6.85 -4.88
N TYR A 133 -0.99 -8.16 -4.76
CA TYR A 133 -0.20 -9.20 -5.45
C TYR A 133 -0.75 -9.51 -6.85
N ALA A 134 0.05 -10.04 -7.77
CA ALA A 134 -0.45 -10.60 -9.02
C ALA A 134 0.16 -11.99 -9.22
N LYS A 135 -0.64 -13.06 -9.14
CA LYS A 135 -0.19 -14.38 -9.61
C LYS A 135 -0.15 -14.39 -11.14
N ALA A 136 1.05 -14.31 -11.73
CA ALA A 136 1.24 -14.66 -13.13
C ALA A 136 0.65 -16.07 -13.41
N GLY A 137 -0.10 -16.19 -14.50
CA GLY A 137 -0.83 -17.38 -14.88
C GLY A 137 0.07 -18.62 -14.99
N ARG A 138 -0.51 -19.79 -14.70
CA ARG A 138 0.13 -21.09 -14.94
C ARG A 138 0.57 -21.18 -16.40
N ASP A 139 1.81 -21.59 -16.62
CA ASP A 139 2.27 -22.14 -17.89
C ASP A 139 1.25 -23.14 -18.42
N SER A 140 0.60 -22.78 -19.53
CA SER A 140 -0.15 -23.71 -20.35
C SER A 140 0.83 -24.41 -21.30
N ALA A 141 1.69 -25.25 -20.75
CA ALA A 141 2.59 -26.12 -21.50
C ALA A 141 2.59 -27.54 -20.91
N ARG A 142 1.40 -28.14 -20.82
CA ARG A 142 1.22 -29.59 -20.92
C ARG A 142 0.00 -29.87 -21.78
N ARG A 143 0.24 -30.06 -23.08
CA ARG A 143 -0.54 -31.00 -23.87
C ARG A 143 0.39 -32.13 -24.25
N ILE A 144 -0.03 -33.32 -23.83
CA ILE A 144 0.41 -34.62 -24.33
C ILE A 144 -0.15 -34.77 -25.74
#